data_AF-A0A433PGA5-F1
#
_entry.id   AF-A0A433PGA5-F1
#
_cell.length_a   1.000
_cell.length_b   1.000
_cell.length_c   1.000
_cell.angle_alpha   90.00
_cell.angle_beta   90.00
_cell.angle_gamma   90.00
#
_symmetry.space_group_name_H-M   'P 1'
#
loop_
_entity.id
_entity.type
_entity.pdbx_description
1 polymer ?
#
loop_
_entity_poly.entity_id
_entity_poly.type
_entity_poly.pdbx_seq_one_letter_code
_entity_poly.pdbx_strand_id
1 'polypeptide(L)'
;MTSATVYPMSQLLNRLTKHRNLLYKPRLRLQTPFPVIDTDPHFFRVVRYFRPSDYVAWAAGTAIAPGLLVGLERLNPTPGSIRSPLKLVTFLGAIGGFMYAYQNSSRMYH
;
A
#
# COMPACT_ATOMS: atom_id res chain seq x y z
N MET A 1 37.97 -35.49 22.98
CA MET A 1 37.14 -35.67 24.20
C MET A 1 36.71 -34.28 24.67
N THR A 2 35.52 -33.85 24.29
CA THR A 2 35.03 -32.46 24.47
C THR A 2 34.39 -32.29 25.85
N SER A 3 34.98 -31.43 26.67
CA SER A 3 34.55 -31.11 28.03
C SER A 3 33.26 -30.30 28.02
N ALA A 4 32.17 -30.89 28.51
CA ALA A 4 30.96 -30.16 28.86
C ALA A 4 31.26 -29.28 30.09
N THR A 5 31.51 -27.99 29.85
CA THR A 5 31.69 -27.00 30.91
C THR A 5 30.38 -26.85 31.68
N VAL A 6 30.40 -27.20 32.96
CA VAL A 6 29.25 -27.05 33.87
C VAL A 6 29.05 -25.56 34.11
N TYR A 7 28.09 -24.97 33.41
CA TYR A 7 27.70 -23.59 33.63
C TYR A 7 26.99 -23.47 34.99
N PRO A 8 27.29 -22.42 35.79
CA PRO A 8 26.55 -22.19 37.03
C PRO A 8 25.09 -21.89 36.71
N MET A 9 24.17 -22.42 37.53
CA MET A 9 22.71 -22.41 37.26
C MET A 9 22.15 -21.00 36.99
N SER A 10 22.73 -19.98 37.61
CA SER A 10 22.37 -18.56 37.39
C SER A 10 22.62 -18.09 35.95
N GLN A 11 23.72 -18.50 35.32
CA GLN A 11 24.04 -18.18 33.92
C GLN A 11 23.05 -18.86 32.97
N LEU A 12 22.67 -20.10 33.27
CA LEU A 12 21.75 -20.88 32.47
C LEU A 12 20.34 -20.27 32.50
N LEU A 13 19.87 -19.83 33.67
CA LEU A 13 18.58 -19.15 33.82
C LEU A 13 18.53 -17.80 33.07
N ASN A 14 19.59 -17.01 33.14
CA ASN A 14 19.68 -15.75 32.39
C ASN A 14 19.71 -15.96 30.87
N ARG A 15 20.36 -17.03 30.40
CA ARG A 15 20.32 -17.42 28.98
C ARG A 15 18.93 -17.87 28.56
N LEU A 16 18.30 -18.74 29.34
CA LEU A 16 16.96 -19.25 29.03
C LEU A 16 15.91 -18.14 29.03
N THR A 17 15.97 -17.21 29.97
CA THR A 17 15.08 -16.04 30.01
C THR A 17 15.31 -15.12 28.81
N LYS A 18 16.57 -14.86 28.44
CA LYS A 18 16.92 -14.09 27.24
C LYS A 18 16.41 -14.78 25.96
N HIS A 19 16.62 -16.08 25.81
CA HIS A 19 16.12 -16.85 24.66
C HIS A 19 14.60 -16.87 24.60
N ARG A 20 13.91 -17.03 25.74
CA ARG A 20 12.45 -17.00 25.82
C ARG A 20 11.88 -15.63 25.42
N ASN A 21 12.50 -14.54 25.84
CA ASN A 21 12.07 -13.18 25.47
C ASN A 21 12.35 -12.84 24.00
N LEU A 22 13.35 -13.49 23.37
CA LEU A 22 13.59 -13.38 21.93
C LEU A 22 12.58 -14.18 21.09
N LEU A 23 12.14 -15.34 21.60
CA LEU A 23 11.11 -16.17 20.98
C LEU A 23 9.70 -15.58 21.14
N TYR A 24 9.46 -14.89 22.25
CA TYR A 24 8.20 -14.19 22.53
C TYR A 24 8.37 -12.69 22.26
N LYS A 25 8.48 -12.31 20.98
CA LYS A 25 8.26 -10.93 20.56
C LYS A 25 6.77 -10.78 20.24
N PRO A 26 5.95 -10.18 21.12
CA PRO A 26 4.55 -9.97 20.80
C PRO A 26 4.47 -9.13 19.53
N ARG A 27 3.72 -9.59 18.52
CA ARG A 27 3.35 -8.72 17.41
C ARG A 27 2.62 -7.53 18.02
N LEU A 28 3.17 -6.33 17.86
CA LEU A 28 2.53 -5.08 18.24
C LEU A 28 1.14 -5.10 17.61
N ARG A 29 0.12 -5.41 18.40
CA ARG A 29 -1.26 -5.30 17.95
C ARG A 29 -1.50 -3.81 17.79
N LEU A 30 -1.48 -3.35 16.54
CA LEU A 30 -2.05 -2.05 16.22
C LEU A 30 -3.50 -2.11 16.75
N GLN A 31 -3.85 -1.20 17.66
CA GLN A 31 -5.22 -1.07 18.13
C GLN A 31 -6.02 -0.46 16.99
N THR A 32 -6.37 -1.27 16.01
CA THR A 32 -7.24 -0.86 14.92
C THR A 32 -8.65 -1.38 15.17
N PRO A 33 -9.68 -0.60 14.77
CA PRO A 33 -11.07 -0.99 14.97
C PRO A 33 -11.45 -2.27 14.21
N PHE A 34 -10.60 -2.75 13.30
CA PHE A 34 -10.76 -3.98 12.54
C PHE A 34 -9.56 -4.91 12.77
N PRO A 35 -9.74 -6.24 12.79
CA PRO A 35 -8.62 -7.16 12.96
C PRO A 35 -7.70 -7.09 11.72
N VAL A 36 -6.40 -6.84 11.95
CA VAL A 36 -5.34 -6.87 10.92
C VAL A 36 -5.33 -8.24 10.23
N ILE A 37 -5.67 -8.28 8.92
CA ILE A 37 -5.81 -9.52 8.14
C ILE A 37 -4.46 -10.01 7.58
N ASP A 38 -3.58 -9.10 7.16
CA ASP A 38 -2.23 -9.43 6.70
C ASP A 38 -1.35 -8.19 6.71
N THR A 39 -0.17 -8.23 7.33
CA THR A 39 0.72 -7.06 7.45
C THR A 39 1.54 -6.78 6.19
N ASP A 40 1.66 -7.74 5.27
CA ASP A 40 2.51 -7.61 4.08
C ASP A 40 1.76 -8.04 2.80
N PRO A 41 0.73 -7.29 2.37
CA PRO A 41 -0.04 -7.65 1.18
C PRO A 41 0.82 -7.53 -0.09
N HIS A 42 1.01 -8.64 -0.80
CA HIS A 42 1.64 -8.64 -2.11
C HIS A 42 0.85 -7.82 -3.14
N PHE A 43 1.53 -7.10 -4.03
CA PHE A 43 0.95 -6.22 -5.04
C PHE A 43 -0.21 -6.86 -5.83
N PHE A 44 -0.03 -8.11 -6.29
CA PHE A 44 -1.07 -8.85 -7.02
C PHE A 44 -2.31 -9.15 -6.18
N ARG A 45 -2.18 -9.26 -4.86
CA ARG A 45 -3.30 -9.46 -3.94
C ARG A 45 -4.15 -8.19 -3.89
N VAL A 46 -3.53 -7.02 -3.78
CA VAL A 46 -4.22 -5.72 -3.74
C VAL A 46 -5.00 -5.47 -5.02
N VAL A 47 -4.39 -5.74 -6.18
CA VAL A 47 -5.06 -5.57 -7.48
C VAL A 47 -6.22 -6.56 -7.67
N ARG A 48 -6.07 -7.81 -7.21
CA ARG A 48 -7.13 -8.82 -7.31
C ARG A 48 -8.32 -8.53 -6.39
N TYR A 49 -8.11 -7.87 -5.25
CA TYR A 49 -9.17 -7.49 -4.32
C TYR A 49 -9.68 -6.05 -4.54
N PHE A 50 -9.40 -5.43 -5.70
CA PHE A 50 -10.00 -4.15 -6.02
C PHE A 50 -11.53 -4.25 -6.01
N ARG A 51 -12.15 -3.42 -5.16
CA ARG A 51 -13.61 -3.30 -5.12
C ARG A 51 -14.06 -2.57 -6.39
N PRO A 52 -15.32 -2.75 -6.83
CA PRO A 52 -15.87 -1.97 -7.94
C PRO A 52 -15.67 -0.46 -7.75
N SER A 53 -15.74 0.04 -6.50
CA SER A 53 -15.48 1.43 -6.16
C SER A 53 -14.08 1.91 -6.50
N ASP A 54 -13.07 1.05 -6.43
CA ASP A 54 -11.68 1.42 -6.69
C ASP A 54 -11.43 1.56 -8.20
N TYR A 55 -12.09 0.73 -9.02
CA TYR A 55 -12.13 0.89 -10.48
C TYR A 55 -12.86 2.17 -10.88
N VAL A 56 -13.96 2.52 -10.20
CA VAL A 56 -14.67 3.78 -10.42
C VAL A 56 -13.77 4.96 -10.08
N ALA A 57 -13.05 4.91 -8.96
CA ALA A 57 -12.11 5.96 -8.57
C ALA A 57 -10.96 6.11 -9.57
N TRP A 58 -10.42 5.00 -10.08
CA TRP A 58 -9.38 5.02 -11.11
C TRP A 58 -9.89 5.58 -12.44
N ALA A 59 -11.07 5.14 -12.89
CA ALA A 59 -11.70 5.64 -14.10
C ALA A 59 -12.01 7.14 -13.99
N ALA A 60 -12.53 7.58 -12.84
CA ALA A 60 -12.79 8.99 -12.56
C ALA A 60 -11.50 9.81 -12.60
N GLY A 61 -10.44 9.38 -11.92
CA GLY A 61 -9.14 10.06 -11.94
C GLY A 61 -8.54 10.17 -13.35
N THR A 62 -8.73 9.15 -14.18
CA THR A 62 -8.25 9.14 -15.57
C THR A 62 -9.06 10.06 -16.48
N ALA A 63 -10.38 10.17 -16.28
CA ALA A 63 -11.28 10.88 -17.17
C ALA A 63 -11.50 12.36 -16.81
N ILE A 64 -11.41 12.73 -15.52
CA ILE A 64 -11.69 14.10 -15.06
C ILE A 64 -10.73 15.09 -15.71
N ALA A 65 -9.43 14.84 -15.62
CA ALA A 65 -8.41 15.76 -16.07
C ALA A 65 -8.44 16.01 -17.61
N PRO A 66 -8.49 14.98 -18.48
CA PRO A 66 -8.66 15.20 -19.92
C PRO A 66 -10.05 15.73 -20.28
N GLY A 67 -11.10 15.34 -19.56
CA GLY A 67 -12.46 15.86 -19.77
C GLY A 67 -12.54 17.35 -19.52
N LEU A 68 -11.89 17.84 -18.45
CA LEU A 68 -11.75 19.27 -18.17
C LEU A 68 -10.97 19.98 -19.27
N LEU A 69 -9.87 19.40 -19.74
CA LEU A 69 -9.06 20.01 -20.80
C LEU A 69 -9.83 20.15 -22.12
N VAL A 70 -10.58 19.11 -22.52
CA VAL A 70 -11.47 19.18 -23.70
C VAL A 70 -12.60 20.18 -23.48
N GLY A 71 -13.18 20.24 -22.28
CA GLY A 71 -14.22 21.22 -21.93
C GLY A 71 -13.73 22.65 -22.05
N LEU A 72 -12.55 22.95 -21.51
CA LEU A 72 -11.93 24.26 -21.59
C LEU A 72 -11.58 24.64 -23.02
N GLU A 73 -11.06 23.70 -23.82
CA GLU A 73 -10.77 23.94 -25.23
C GLU A 73 -12.04 24.27 -26.04
N ARG A 74 -13.18 23.66 -25.70
CA ARG A 74 -14.47 23.99 -26.34
C ARG A 74 -14.98 25.37 -25.95
N LEU A 75 -14.66 25.84 -24.74
CA LEU A 75 -15.07 27.17 -24.26
C LEU A 75 -14.17 28.27 -24.82
N ASN A 76 -12.86 28.04 -24.87
CA ASN A 76 -11.87 28.97 -25.37
C ASN A 76 -10.84 28.22 -26.23
N PRO A 77 -11.08 28.11 -27.55
CA PRO A 77 -10.19 27.37 -28.43
C PRO A 77 -8.82 28.05 -28.51
N THR A 78 -7.77 27.28 -28.27
CA THR A 78 -6.38 27.74 -28.30
C THR A 78 -5.79 27.48 -29.68
N PRO A 79 -5.00 28.39 -30.25
CA PRO A 79 -4.25 28.11 -31.48
C PRO A 79 -3.13 27.09 -31.20
N GLY A 80 -3.43 25.79 -31.32
CA GLY A 80 -2.47 24.72 -31.08
C GLY A 80 -3.08 23.31 -31.12
N SER A 81 -2.21 22.29 -31.07
CA SER A 81 -2.64 20.89 -30.99
C SER A 81 -2.80 20.46 -29.53
N ILE A 82 -4.04 20.19 -29.11
CA ILE A 82 -4.34 19.67 -27.77
C ILE A 82 -3.91 18.21 -27.57
N ARG A 83 -3.48 17.50 -28.62
CA ARG A 83 -3.24 16.05 -28.57
C ARG A 83 -2.13 15.67 -27.59
N SER A 84 -1.05 16.46 -27.54
CA SER A 84 0.08 16.23 -26.64
C SER A 84 -0.29 16.42 -25.17
N PRO A 85 -0.88 17.57 -24.76
CA PRO A 85 -1.32 17.73 -23.37
C PRO A 85 -2.43 16.74 -22.99
N LEU A 86 -3.33 16.36 -23.90
CA LEU A 86 -4.34 15.34 -23.61
C LEU A 86 -3.72 14.02 -23.15
N LYS A 87 -2.71 13.52 -23.89
CA LYS A 87 -2.01 12.27 -23.58
C LYS A 87 -1.31 12.33 -22.23
N LEU A 88 -0.63 13.44 -21.96
CA LEU A 88 0.10 13.64 -20.71
C LEU A 88 -0.85 13.70 -19.52
N VAL A 89 -1.96 14.42 -19.67
CA VAL A 89 -2.98 14.55 -18.62
C VAL A 89 -3.75 13.24 -18.41
N THR A 90 -4.08 12.49 -19.46
CA THR A 90 -4.64 11.13 -19.31
C THR A 90 -3.68 10.20 -18.57
N PHE A 91 -2.39 10.26 -18.88
CA PHE A 91 -1.37 9.40 -18.28
C PHE A 91 -1.19 9.72 -16.79
N LEU A 92 -1.09 11.00 -16.44
CA LEU A 92 -1.03 11.46 -15.05
C LEU A 92 -2.30 11.12 -14.28
N GLY A 93 -3.48 11.28 -14.88
CA GLY A 93 -4.75 10.90 -14.29
C GLY A 93 -4.86 9.39 -14.04
N ALA A 94 -4.38 8.57 -14.97
CA ALA A 94 -4.32 7.12 -14.82
C ALA A 94 -3.39 6.70 -13.67
N ILE A 95 -2.19 7.28 -13.58
CA ILE A 95 -1.25 7.01 -12.49
C ILE A 95 -1.82 7.47 -11.15
N GLY A 96 -2.35 8.70 -11.08
CA GLY A 96 -2.91 9.26 -9.86
C GLY A 96 -4.12 8.49 -9.36
N GLY A 97 -5.04 8.13 -10.25
CA GLY A 97 -6.22 7.33 -9.93
C GLY A 97 -5.86 5.91 -9.48
N PHE A 98 -4.88 5.28 -10.12
CA PHE A 98 -4.36 3.97 -9.70
C PHE A 98 -3.72 4.05 -8.31
N MET A 99 -2.93 5.08 -8.05
CA MET A 99 -2.26 5.26 -6.76
C MET A 99 -3.25 5.54 -5.62
N TYR A 100 -4.33 6.28 -5.90
CA TYR A 100 -5.42 6.49 -4.95
C TYR A 100 -6.17 5.19 -4.66
N ALA A 101 -6.53 4.43 -5.69
CA ALA A 101 -7.14 3.10 -5.54
C ALA A 101 -6.25 2.17 -4.71
N TYR A 102 -4.94 2.16 -4.96
CA TYR A 102 -3.97 1.36 -4.21
C TYR A 102 -3.92 1.72 -2.73
N GLN A 103 -3.92 3.03 -2.39
CA GLN A 103 -3.97 3.50 -1.00
C GLN A 103 -5.29 3.14 -0.30
N ASN A 104 -6.40 3.13 -1.04
CA ASN A 104 -7.70 2.80 -0.48
C ASN A 104 -7.80 1.30 -0.13
N SER A 105 -7.23 0.45 -0.98
CA SER A 105 -7.16 -1.00 -0.76
C SER A 105 -6.17 -1.41 0.35
N SER A 106 -5.05 -0.71 0.50
CA SER A 106 -4.06 -1.04 1.54
C SER A 106 -4.55 -0.73 2.95
N ARG A 107 -5.39 0.29 3.11
CA ARG A 107 -6.00 0.68 4.41
C ARG A 107 -6.89 -0.39 5.03
N MET A 108 -7.38 -1.37 4.27
CA MET A 108 -8.17 -2.48 4.81
C MET A 108 -7.31 -3.49 5.59
N TYR A 109 -6.00 -3.53 5.35
CA TYR A 109 -5.09 -4.49 6.00
C TYR A 109 -4.50 -3.98 7.32
N HIS A 110 -4.62 -2.68 7.63
CA HIS A 110 -4.07 -2.04 8.83
C HIS A 110 -5.14 -1.74 9.87
#